data_AF-A0A1I8ILB9-F1
#
_entry.id   AF-A0A1I8ILB9-F1
#
_cell.length_a   1.000
_cell.length_b   1.000
_cell.length_c   1.000
_cell.angle_alpha   90.00
_cell.angle_beta   90.00
_cell.angle_gamma   90.00
#
_symmetry.space_group_name_H-M   'P 1'
#
loop_
_entity.id
_entity.type
_entity.pdbx_description
1 polymer ?
#
loop_
_entity_poly.entity_id
_entity_poly.type
_entity_poly.pdbx_seq_one_letter_code
_entity_poly.pdbx_strand_id
1 'polypeptide(L)'
;TTQAAGCSTVTCYNGGTCNSYTESPPCLCPLPYIAPYCESAADYCFTLQPDKGITKLPVCLHHGNCTLAYTDPYFNCSCPSNYTASEQSQISTAVIIATACGAGLLTGGAILVGVYLIRSCRHKKPQIKETITTGTGNFY
;
A
#
# COMPACT_ATOMS: atom_id res chain seq x y z
N THR A 1 -0.59 35.42 18.48
CA THR A 1 0.58 34.56 18.77
C THR A 1 0.07 33.19 19.13
N THR A 2 0.30 32.20 18.28
CA THR A 2 0.07 30.79 18.65
C THR A 2 1.10 30.44 19.71
N GLN A 3 0.64 30.09 20.90
CA GLN A 3 1.50 29.66 22.01
C GLN A 3 2.17 28.32 21.61
N ALA A 4 3.26 27.96 22.29
CA ALA A 4 3.94 26.68 22.11
C ALA A 4 3.61 25.73 23.26
N ALA A 5 3.43 24.43 22.98
CA ALA A 5 3.13 23.44 24.00
C ALA A 5 4.21 23.47 25.11
N GLY A 6 3.75 23.50 26.37
CA GLY A 6 4.62 23.45 27.54
C GLY A 6 5.25 22.06 27.70
N CYS A 7 6.42 21.84 27.09
CA CYS A 7 7.09 20.53 27.11
C CYS A 7 7.50 20.03 28.50
N SER A 8 7.48 20.89 29.52
CA SER A 8 7.68 20.48 30.92
C SER A 8 6.51 19.69 31.50
N THR A 9 5.30 19.83 30.94
CA THR A 9 4.08 19.14 31.40
C THR A 9 3.54 18.12 30.40
N VAL A 10 4.04 18.12 29.17
CA VAL A 10 3.63 17.21 28.10
C VAL A 10 4.48 15.94 28.14
N THR A 11 3.83 14.78 28.16
CA THR A 11 4.49 13.48 28.00
C THR A 11 4.20 12.95 26.60
N CYS A 12 5.25 12.61 25.85
CA CYS A 12 5.15 11.97 24.55
C CYS A 12 5.59 10.50 24.67
N TYR A 13 4.75 9.58 24.24
CA TYR A 13 4.99 8.14 24.36
C TYR A 13 5.67 7.56 23.12
N ASN A 14 6.13 6.31 23.20
CA ASN A 14 6.61 5.52 22.06
C ASN A 14 7.65 6.22 21.17
N GLY A 15 8.57 6.97 21.78
CA GLY A 15 9.62 7.70 21.06
C GLY A 15 9.16 9.03 20.43
N GLY A 16 7.96 9.50 20.76
CA GLY A 16 7.48 10.83 20.41
C GLY A 16 8.36 11.93 21.01
N THR A 17 8.52 13.02 20.26
CA THR A 17 9.29 14.20 20.71
C THR A 17 8.35 15.37 20.96
N CYS A 18 8.49 16.06 22.10
CA CYS A 18 7.65 17.22 22.37
C CYS A 18 7.93 18.37 21.39
N ASN A 19 6.85 18.97 20.90
CA ASN A 19 6.84 20.07 19.96
C ASN A 19 6.66 21.41 20.68
N SER A 20 7.78 22.06 21.04
CA SER A 20 7.77 23.39 21.66
C SER A 20 7.55 24.54 20.67
N TYR A 21 7.08 24.27 19.45
CA TYR A 21 6.85 25.30 18.42
C TYR A 21 5.36 25.54 18.15
N THR A 22 4.49 24.58 18.46
CA THR A 22 3.03 24.70 18.28
C THR A 22 2.28 24.11 19.46
N GLU A 23 1.14 24.69 19.86
CA GLU A 23 0.26 24.10 20.88
C GLU A 23 -0.25 22.69 20.53
N SER A 24 -0.54 22.43 19.24
CA SER A 24 -1.15 21.17 18.82
C SER A 24 -0.74 20.77 17.39
N PRO A 25 -0.39 19.49 17.17
CA PRO A 25 -0.20 18.47 18.19
C PRO A 25 1.04 18.77 19.05
N PRO A 26 0.97 18.55 20.38
CA PRO A 26 2.06 18.85 21.30
C PRO A 26 3.22 17.87 21.18
N CYS A 27 3.03 16.71 20.54
CA CYS A 27 4.07 15.74 20.24
C CYS A 27 4.21 15.48 18.73
N LEU A 28 5.46 15.32 18.30
CA LEU A 28 5.83 14.77 17.00
C LEU A 28 5.95 13.25 17.16
N CYS A 29 5.04 12.50 16.52
CA CYS A 29 4.98 11.05 16.64
C CYS A 29 5.75 10.35 15.51
N PRO A 30 6.67 9.42 15.82
CA PRO A 30 7.20 8.52 14.81
C PRO A 30 6.12 7.53 14.39
N LEU A 31 6.15 7.10 13.13
CA LEU A 31 5.23 6.08 12.64
C LEU A 31 5.51 4.73 13.31
N PRO A 32 4.47 3.93 13.64
CA PRO A 32 3.06 4.11 13.26
C PRO A 32 2.23 4.88 14.31
N TYR A 33 2.84 5.53 15.30
CA TYR A 33 2.12 6.18 16.40
C TYR A 33 1.44 7.47 15.97
N ILE A 34 0.27 7.75 16.56
CA ILE A 34 -0.57 8.88 16.18
C ILE A 34 -0.62 9.97 17.25
N ALA A 35 -0.78 11.21 16.78
CA ALA A 35 -1.05 12.38 17.60
C ALA A 35 -2.30 12.17 18.49
N PRO A 36 -2.43 12.90 19.62
CA PRO A 36 -1.57 14.03 20.04
C PRO A 36 -0.35 13.66 20.89
N TYR A 37 -0.35 12.49 21.55
CA TYR A 37 0.70 12.10 22.51
C TYR A 37 1.45 10.82 22.13
N CYS A 38 1.18 10.25 20.96
CA CYS A 38 1.84 9.04 20.46
C CYS A 38 1.58 7.79 21.32
N GLU A 39 0.47 7.75 22.06
CA GLU A 39 0.10 6.64 22.94
C GLU A 39 -0.25 5.36 22.18
N SER A 40 -0.90 5.53 21.03
CA SER A 40 -1.45 4.43 20.23
C SER A 40 -0.87 4.44 18.82
N ALA A 41 -0.74 3.25 18.23
CA ALA A 41 -0.44 3.09 16.82
C ALA A 41 -1.71 3.26 15.97
N ALA A 42 -1.57 3.85 14.79
CA ALA A 42 -2.63 3.81 13.78
C ALA A 42 -2.85 2.36 13.33
N ASP A 43 -4.11 2.02 13.10
CA ASP A 43 -4.45 0.76 12.47
C ASP A 43 -4.38 0.88 10.95
N TYR A 44 -3.22 0.51 10.39
CA TYR A 44 -2.95 0.53 8.95
C TYR A 44 -3.81 -0.47 8.15
N CYS A 45 -4.52 -1.39 8.82
CA CYS A 45 -5.46 -2.29 8.16
C CYS A 45 -6.77 -1.60 7.78
N PHE A 46 -7.17 -0.57 8.54
CA PHE A 46 -8.48 0.09 8.40
C PHE A 46 -8.41 1.62 8.27
N THR A 47 -7.20 2.18 8.27
CA THR A 47 -6.98 3.63 8.14
C THR A 47 -6.17 3.91 6.87
N LEU A 48 -6.62 4.91 6.09
CA LEU A 48 -5.85 5.41 4.95
C LEU A 48 -4.63 6.18 5.46
N GLN A 49 -3.46 5.91 4.89
CA GLN A 49 -2.19 6.55 5.22
C GLN A 49 -1.49 6.95 3.90
N PRO A 50 -1.81 8.14 3.36
CA PRO A 50 -1.30 8.59 2.06
C PRO A 50 0.22 8.75 2.03
N ASP A 51 0.83 9.10 3.17
CA ASP A 51 2.27 9.20 3.38
C ASP A 51 2.99 7.85 3.18
N LYS A 52 2.28 6.74 3.39
CA LYS A 52 2.74 5.37 3.11
C LYS A 52 2.15 4.77 1.83
N GLY A 53 1.50 5.59 1.01
CA GLY A 53 0.91 5.14 -0.25
C GLY A 53 -0.36 4.28 -0.08
N ILE A 54 -0.95 4.23 1.12
CA ILE A 54 -2.22 3.55 1.38
C ILE A 54 -3.36 4.53 1.08
N THR A 55 -3.74 4.59 -0.19
CA THR A 55 -4.81 5.47 -0.70
C THR A 55 -6.14 4.75 -0.90
N LYS A 56 -6.19 3.42 -0.67
CA LYS A 56 -7.39 2.60 -0.80
C LYS A 56 -7.42 1.47 0.23
N LEU A 57 -8.62 1.19 0.75
CA LEU A 57 -8.90 0.07 1.65
C LEU A 57 -9.89 -0.92 1.01
N PRO A 58 -9.92 -2.20 1.47
CA PRO A 58 -8.98 -2.81 2.41
C PRO A 58 -7.58 -2.98 1.81
N VAL A 59 -6.52 -2.85 2.63
CA VAL A 59 -5.13 -2.93 2.16
C VAL A 59 -4.74 -4.34 1.67
N CYS A 60 -5.30 -5.38 2.30
CA CYS A 60 -5.15 -6.76 1.86
C CYS A 60 -6.40 -7.17 1.04
N LEU A 61 -6.23 -7.40 -0.26
CA LEU A 61 -7.34 -7.79 -1.14
C LEU A 61 -7.55 -9.31 -1.19
N HIS A 62 -8.75 -9.71 -1.65
CA HIS A 62 -9.14 -11.10 -1.90
C HIS A 62 -9.02 -12.04 -0.68
N HIS A 63 -9.77 -11.73 0.38
CA HIS A 63 -9.81 -12.52 1.63
C HIS A 63 -8.46 -12.60 2.38
N GLY A 64 -7.54 -11.66 2.12
CA GLY A 64 -6.33 -11.52 2.93
C GLY A 64 -6.69 -11.06 4.34
N ASN A 65 -6.07 -11.68 5.35
CA ASN A 65 -6.18 -11.28 6.73
C ASN A 65 -5.09 -10.25 7.07
N CYS A 66 -5.50 -9.07 7.53
CA CYS A 66 -4.60 -7.98 7.87
C CYS A 66 -4.33 -7.95 9.37
N THR A 67 -3.07 -7.79 9.77
CA THR A 67 -2.67 -7.60 11.15
C THR A 67 -1.72 -6.42 11.27
N LEU A 68 -1.88 -5.60 12.31
CA LEU A 68 -0.98 -4.48 12.61
C LEU A 68 0.47 -4.98 12.83
N ALA A 69 1.43 -4.20 12.37
CA ALA A 69 2.86 -4.40 12.61
C ALA A 69 3.52 -3.11 13.10
N TYR A 70 4.64 -3.22 13.82
CA TYR A 70 5.39 -2.07 14.35
C TYR A 70 6.64 -1.72 13.54
N THR A 71 6.88 -2.45 12.45
CA THR A 71 7.96 -2.20 11.48
C THR A 71 7.34 -1.84 10.14
N ASP A 72 8.01 -1.01 9.35
CA ASP A 72 7.57 -0.66 8.00
C ASP A 72 7.26 -1.93 7.18
N PRO A 73 6.08 -2.04 6.53
CA PRO A 73 5.09 -0.99 6.23
C PRO A 73 3.95 -0.82 7.28
N TYR A 74 4.14 -1.30 8.51
CA TYR A 74 3.22 -1.21 9.67
C TYR A 74 1.94 -2.05 9.60
N PHE A 75 1.84 -2.94 8.61
CA PHE A 75 0.83 -3.98 8.53
C PHE A 75 1.42 -5.25 7.89
N ASN A 76 0.80 -6.39 8.15
CA ASN A 76 1.11 -7.65 7.52
C ASN A 76 -0.15 -8.27 6.92
N CYS A 77 -0.07 -8.77 5.69
CA CYS A 77 -1.14 -9.51 5.04
C CYS A 77 -0.81 -11.00 5.05
N SER A 78 -1.70 -11.80 5.60
CA SER A 78 -1.64 -13.26 5.55
C SER A 78 -2.75 -13.81 4.67
N CYS A 79 -2.46 -14.90 3.94
CA CYS A 79 -3.44 -15.56 3.09
C CYS A 79 -3.94 -16.85 3.75
N PRO A 80 -5.22 -17.21 3.57
CA PRO A 80 -5.74 -18.51 3.99
C PRO A 80 -4.99 -19.69 3.33
N SER A 81 -5.12 -20.90 3.87
CA SER A 81 -4.37 -22.11 3.48
C SER A 81 -4.46 -22.49 1.98
N ASN A 82 -5.48 -22.01 1.26
CA ASN A 82 -5.69 -22.23 -0.18
C ASN A 82 -5.26 -21.07 -1.10
N TYR A 83 -4.64 -20.03 -0.53
CA TYR A 83 -4.23 -18.83 -1.23
C TYR A 83 -2.72 -18.59 -1.05
N THR A 84 -2.10 -17.89 -1.99
CA THR A 84 -0.72 -17.40 -1.93
C THR A 84 -0.70 -15.90 -2.10
N ALA A 85 0.22 -15.23 -1.40
CA ALA A 85 0.46 -13.81 -1.59
C ALA A 85 0.91 -13.55 -3.03
N SER A 86 0.31 -12.53 -3.65
CA SER A 86 0.74 -11.99 -4.93
C SER A 86 0.97 -10.50 -4.76
N GLU A 87 2.18 -10.06 -5.09
CA GLU A 87 2.53 -8.65 -5.21
C GLU A 87 2.49 -8.30 -6.70
N GLN A 88 1.59 -7.42 -7.10
CA GLN A 88 1.47 -6.97 -8.49
C GLN A 88 1.67 -5.46 -8.55
N SER A 89 2.59 -5.02 -9.40
CA SER A 89 2.69 -3.62 -9.80
C SER A 89 1.70 -3.36 -10.93
N GLN A 90 0.65 -2.57 -10.67
CA GLN A 90 -0.30 -2.13 -11.68
C GLN A 90 0.06 -0.73 -12.17
N ILE A 91 0.21 -0.61 -13.49
CA ILE A 91 0.43 0.66 -14.17
C ILE A 91 -0.94 1.21 -14.58
N SER A 92 -1.31 2.38 -14.08
CA SER A 92 -2.47 3.13 -14.51
C SER A 92 -2.06 4.06 -15.65
N THR A 93 -2.62 3.86 -16.84
CA THR A 93 -2.35 4.68 -18.02
C THR A 93 -3.62 5.33 -18.56
N ALA A 94 -3.56 6.60 -18.94
CA ALA A 94 -4.63 7.29 -19.66
C ALA A 94 -4.28 7.38 -21.15
N VAL A 95 -5.24 7.04 -22.02
CA VAL A 95 -5.08 7.19 -23.48
C VAL A 95 -5.70 8.51 -23.88
N ILE A 96 -4.90 9.47 -24.32
CA ILE A 96 -5.37 10.75 -24.86
C ILE A 96 -5.50 10.60 -26.37
N ILE A 97 -6.73 10.67 -26.86
CA ILE A 97 -7.03 10.64 -28.29
C ILE A 97 -7.13 12.09 -28.78
N ALA A 98 -6.15 12.54 -29.54
CA ALA A 98 -6.26 13.83 -30.25
C ALA A 98 -6.92 13.59 -31.60
N THR A 99 -8.14 14.11 -31.79
CA THR A 99 -8.82 14.15 -33.09
C THR A 99 -8.48 15.46 -33.80
N ALA A 100 -7.71 15.38 -34.88
CA ALA A 100 -7.55 16.52 -35.79
C ALA A 100 -8.79 16.63 -36.70
N CYS A 101 -9.42 17.81 -36.77
CA CYS A 101 -10.70 18.03 -37.45
C CYS A 101 -10.64 17.93 -39.00
N GLY A 102 -9.56 17.39 -39.61
CA GLY A 102 -9.39 17.41 -41.08
C GLY A 102 -8.86 16.12 -41.72
N ALA A 103 -8.31 15.19 -40.94
CA ALA A 103 -7.82 13.92 -41.45
C ALA A 103 -8.06 12.88 -40.35
N GLY A 104 -8.77 11.79 -40.65
CA GLY A 104 -9.24 10.78 -39.68
C GLY A 104 -8.18 9.97 -38.95
N LEU A 105 -7.02 10.56 -38.66
CA LEU A 105 -5.94 9.98 -37.87
C LEU A 105 -6.20 10.28 -36.38
N LEU A 106 -6.58 9.25 -35.64
CA LEU A 106 -6.57 9.25 -34.18
C LEU A 106 -5.12 9.08 -33.73
N THR A 107 -4.39 10.18 -33.51
CA THR A 107 -3.09 10.08 -32.83
C THR A 107 -3.35 9.96 -31.33
N GLY A 108 -3.30 8.72 -30.84
CA GLY A 108 -3.44 8.40 -29.43
C GLY A 108 -2.08 8.30 -28.74
N GLY A 109 -1.88 9.06 -27.66
CA GLY A 109 -0.72 8.91 -26.77
C GLY A 109 -1.15 8.28 -25.44
N ALA A 110 -0.46 7.23 -24.98
CA ALA A 110 -0.66 6.69 -23.64
C ALA A 110 0.22 7.48 -22.64
N ILE A 111 -0.40 8.04 -21.61
CA ILE A 111 0.27 8.76 -20.52
C ILE A 111 0.24 7.87 -19.28
N LEU A 112 1.39 7.69 -18.63
CA LEU A 112 1.47 7.04 -17.32
C LEU A 112 0.86 7.98 -16.26
N VAL A 113 -0.20 7.53 -15.61
CA VAL A 113 -0.91 8.27 -14.55
C VAL A 113 -0.41 7.86 -13.17
N GLY A 114 -0.02 6.59 -12.99
CA GLY A 114 0.58 6.14 -11.75
C GLY A 114 0.99 4.68 -11.77
N VAL A 115 1.82 4.28 -10.81
CA VAL A 115 2.19 2.89 -10.54
C VAL A 115 1.75 2.57 -9.13
N TYR A 116 0.92 1.54 -8.97
CA TYR A 116 0.41 1.10 -7.66
C TYR A 116 0.87 -0.32 -7.35
N LEU A 117 1.25 -0.57 -6.10
CA LEU A 117 1.56 -1.91 -5.61
C LEU A 117 0.30 -2.51 -4.98
N ILE A 118 -0.14 -3.64 -5.52
CA ILE A 118 -1.30 -4.37 -5.04
C ILE A 118 -0.83 -5.61 -4.28
N ARG A 119 -1.21 -5.68 -3.00
CA ARG A 119 -1.07 -6.89 -2.17
C ARG A 119 -2.40 -7.64 -2.19
N SER A 120 -2.41 -8.78 -2.87
CA SER A 120 -3.61 -9.61 -3.07
C SER A 120 -3.33 -11.07 -2.73
N CYS A 121 -4.29 -11.76 -2.13
CA CYS A 121 -4.26 -13.21 -2.03
C CYS A 121 -4.87 -13.82 -3.31
N ARG A 122 -4.12 -14.67 -4.02
CA ARG A 122 -4.67 -15.45 -5.15
C ARG A 122 -4.78 -16.91 -4.79
N HIS A 123 -5.81 -17.58 -5.29
CA HIS A 123 -5.93 -19.02 -5.14
C HIS A 123 -4.65 -19.70 -5.63
N LYS A 124 -4.15 -20.66 -4.84
CA LYS A 124 -3.10 -21.56 -5.30
C LYS A 124 -3.57 -22.17 -6.62
N LYS A 125 -2.80 -21.98 -7.70
CA LYS A 125 -3.04 -22.78 -8.90
C LYS A 125 -2.97 -24.25 -8.47
N PRO A 126 -3.90 -25.11 -8.91
CA PRO A 126 -3.70 -26.54 -8.73
C PRO A 126 -2.33 -26.88 -9.31
N GLN A 127 -1.51 -27.59 -8.53
CA GLN A 127 -0.28 -28.19 -9.02
C GLN A 127 -0.69 -29.25 -10.03
N ILE A 128 -1.03 -28.86 -11.27
CA ILE A 128 -0.92 -29.78 -12.39
C ILE A 128 0.58 -30.03 -12.45
N LYS A 129 1.02 -31.15 -11.88
CA LYS A 129 2.36 -31.67 -12.11
C LYS A 129 2.43 -31.78 -13.63
N GLU A 130 3.12 -30.87 -14.30
CA GLU A 130 3.46 -31.08 -15.69
C GLU A 130 4.35 -32.33 -15.67
N THR A 131 3.72 -33.48 -15.89
CA THR A 131 4.45 -34.69 -16.24
C THR A 131 5.08 -34.33 -17.58
N ILE A 132 6.34 -33.89 -17.53
CA ILE A 132 7.20 -33.85 -18.70
C ILE A 132 7.33 -35.32 -19.11
N THR A 133 6.42 -35.78 -19.95
CA THR A 133 6.61 -37.03 -20.68
C THR A 133 7.68 -36.70 -21.71
N THR A 134 8.95 -36.93 -21.39
CA THR A 134 10.01 -37.05 -22.39
C THR A 134 9.70 -38.27 -23.25
N GLY A 135 8.79 -38.10 -24.19
CA GLY A 135 8.54 -39.05 -25.27
C GLY A 135 9.65 -38.89 -26.28
N THR A 136 10.70 -39.70 -26.17
CA THR A 136 11.56 -40.03 -27.32
C THR A 136 10.74 -40.85 -28.30
N GLY A 137 10.08 -40.19 -29.25
CA GLY A 137 9.37 -40.80 -30.37
C GLY A 137 10.08 -40.45 -31.67
N ASN A 138 10.75 -41.44 -32.26
CA ASN A 138 11.49 -41.32 -33.51
C ASN A 138 10.55 -41.05 -34.69
N PHE A 139 10.98 -40.17 -35.59
CA PHE A 139 10.39 -39.98 -36.92
C PHE A 139 10.78 -41.15 -37.83
N TYR A 140 9.81 -41.94 -38.27
CA TYR A 140 9.80 -42.69 -39.53
C TYR A 140 8.37 -42.79 -40.05
#